data_AF-A0A438IEL0-F1
#
_entry.id   AF-A0A438IEL0-F1
#
_cell.length_a   1.000
_cell.length_b   1.000
_cell.length_c   1.000
_cell.angle_alpha   90.00
_cell.angle_beta   90.00
_cell.angle_gamma   90.00
#
_symmetry.space_group_name_H-M   'P 1'
#
loop_
_entity.id
_entity.type
_entity.pdbx_description
1 polymer ?
#
loop_
_entity_poly.entity_id
_entity_poly.type
_entity_poly.pdbx_seq_one_letter_code
_entity_poly.pdbx_strand_id
1 'polypeptide(L)'
;MVESGTLPFYDRTMVKDPNGLASVFWNHVGKIKFEGSQRQLSTNKVIATFILGQSHVQQLKKWVLSQCPTSSHVSTFTVTCAYVWTCMIAELSCSPHCLQPTLVTAWYHALQLQNKGTDGDNGFIVAAKTIGEAIQERLRKKEGVLKDAEKWISEFETRKEDRIVESQDHQESFEIGLSLPKIKMDAFEDIFANGFQV
;
A
#
# COMPACT_ATOMS: atom_id res chain seq x y z
N MET A 1 -16.51 -3.46 -39.47
CA MET A 1 -17.56 -3.03 -38.52
C MET A 1 -16.87 -2.09 -37.55
N VAL A 2 -17.26 -0.81 -37.55
CA VAL A 2 -16.63 0.24 -36.72
C VAL A 2 -17.20 0.10 -35.31
N GLU A 3 -16.34 -0.03 -34.30
CA GLU A 3 -16.73 0.03 -32.88
C GLU A 3 -17.43 1.35 -32.61
N SER A 4 -18.69 1.28 -32.17
CA SER A 4 -19.45 2.42 -31.68
C SER A 4 -18.84 2.89 -30.36
N GLY A 5 -17.81 3.74 -30.43
CA GLY A 5 -17.18 4.35 -29.26
C GLY A 5 -18.20 5.15 -28.46
N THR A 6 -18.45 4.76 -27.21
CA THR A 6 -19.21 5.56 -26.25
C THR A 6 -18.49 6.89 -26.04
N LEU A 7 -19.19 8.00 -26.31
CA LEU A 7 -18.64 9.32 -26.03
C LEU A 7 -18.45 9.49 -24.52
N PRO A 8 -17.38 10.18 -24.07
CA PRO A 8 -17.17 10.46 -22.67
C PRO A 8 -18.35 11.26 -22.09
N PHE A 9 -18.82 10.83 -20.93
CA PHE A 9 -19.91 11.46 -20.21
C PHE A 9 -19.37 12.53 -19.24
N TYR A 10 -19.71 13.80 -19.50
CA TYR A 10 -19.12 14.96 -18.80
C TYR A 10 -19.99 15.58 -17.71
N ASP A 11 -21.19 15.08 -17.48
CA ASP A 11 -22.09 15.67 -16.47
C ASP A 11 -21.57 15.39 -15.06
N ARG A 12 -20.95 16.40 -14.46
CA ARG A 12 -20.38 16.36 -13.11
C ARG A 12 -21.43 16.39 -12.01
N THR A 13 -22.69 16.72 -12.32
CA THR A 13 -23.78 16.72 -11.34
C THR A 13 -24.17 15.31 -10.89
N MET A 14 -23.77 14.29 -11.66
CA MET A 14 -23.94 12.89 -11.26
C MET A 14 -23.11 12.51 -10.03
N VAL A 15 -21.99 13.20 -9.78
CA VAL A 15 -21.19 13.00 -8.57
C VAL A 15 -21.79 13.85 -7.47
N LYS A 16 -22.59 13.21 -6.60
CA LYS A 16 -23.16 13.87 -5.42
C LYS A 16 -22.04 14.20 -4.43
N ASP A 17 -21.93 15.47 -4.06
CA ASP A 17 -21.03 15.93 -3.01
C ASP A 17 -21.82 16.54 -1.83
N PRO A 18 -22.56 15.71 -1.07
CA PRO A 18 -23.41 16.20 0.02
C PRO A 18 -22.62 16.85 1.16
N ASN A 19 -21.34 16.49 1.31
CA ASN A 19 -20.48 16.98 2.39
C ASN A 19 -19.56 18.13 1.94
N GLY A 20 -19.66 18.58 0.69
CA GLY A 20 -18.84 19.66 0.14
C GLY A 20 -17.35 19.35 0.11
N LEU A 21 -16.96 18.07 0.00
CA LEU A 21 -15.57 17.60 -0.02
C LEU A 21 -14.75 18.36 -1.06
N ALA A 22 -15.31 18.62 -2.24
CA ALA A 22 -14.61 19.38 -3.28
C ALA A 22 -14.16 20.76 -2.75
N SER A 23 -15.05 21.47 -2.08
CA SER A 23 -14.74 22.78 -1.50
C SER A 23 -13.71 22.69 -0.37
N VAL A 24 -13.80 21.67 0.48
CA VAL A 24 -12.84 21.43 1.58
C VAL A 24 -11.43 21.23 1.02
N PHE A 25 -11.28 20.33 0.04
CA PHE A 25 -10.01 20.07 -0.62
C PHE A 25 -9.49 21.31 -1.36
N TRP A 26 -10.33 22.01 -2.13
CA TRP A 26 -9.91 23.22 -2.86
C TRP A 26 -9.48 24.36 -1.94
N ASN A 27 -10.19 24.58 -0.84
CA ASN A 27 -9.82 25.57 0.16
C ASN A 27 -8.49 25.23 0.85
N HIS A 28 -8.16 23.96 0.95
CA HIS A 28 -6.87 23.52 1.47
C HIS A 28 -5.77 23.72 0.43
N VAL A 29 -5.95 23.23 -0.81
CA VAL A 29 -4.99 23.41 -1.91
C VAL A 29 -4.69 24.88 -2.15
N GLY A 30 -5.69 25.75 -2.08
CA GLY A 30 -5.51 27.20 -2.23
C GLY A 30 -4.66 27.86 -1.12
N LYS A 31 -4.49 27.19 0.04
CA LYS A 31 -3.60 27.64 1.13
C LYS A 31 -2.17 27.12 0.97
N ILE A 32 -1.97 26.05 0.20
CA ILE A 32 -0.63 25.56 -0.11
C ILE A 32 0.02 26.62 -0.99
N LYS A 33 1.07 27.26 -0.48
CA LYS A 33 1.90 28.12 -1.32
C LYS A 33 2.54 27.24 -2.38
N PHE A 34 2.08 27.34 -3.61
CA PHE A 34 2.72 26.71 -4.76
C PHE A 34 4.03 27.46 -5.05
N GLU A 35 5.03 27.26 -4.20
CA GLU A 35 6.41 27.42 -4.62
C GLU A 35 6.59 26.37 -5.70
N GLY A 36 6.67 26.83 -6.96
CA GLY A 36 6.71 25.97 -8.14
C GLY A 36 7.58 24.77 -7.83
N SER A 37 7.01 23.57 -7.96
CA SER A 37 7.66 22.35 -7.52
C SER A 37 8.96 22.17 -8.29
N GLN A 38 10.05 22.71 -7.76
CA GLN A 38 11.34 22.06 -7.93
C GLN A 38 11.11 20.72 -7.27
N ARG A 39 10.77 19.72 -8.10
CA ARG A 39 10.99 18.33 -7.75
C ARG A 39 12.42 18.32 -7.28
N GLN A 40 12.61 18.29 -5.96
CA GLN A 40 13.88 18.01 -5.36
C GLN A 40 14.07 16.54 -5.72
N LEU A 41 14.54 16.31 -6.94
CA LEU A 41 14.94 15.01 -7.44
C LEU A 41 15.98 14.57 -6.43
N SER A 42 15.56 13.73 -5.48
CA SER A 42 16.47 13.11 -4.55
C SER A 42 17.45 12.33 -5.42
N THR A 43 18.59 12.94 -5.70
CA THR A 43 19.56 12.46 -6.71
C THR A 43 20.20 11.13 -6.30
N ASN A 44 19.88 10.64 -5.10
CA ASN A 44 20.44 9.46 -4.48
C ASN A 44 19.47 8.26 -4.40
N LYS A 45 18.28 8.33 -5.01
CA LYS A 45 17.35 7.19 -5.09
C LYS A 45 17.40 6.53 -6.46
N VAL A 46 17.27 5.20 -6.47
CA VAL A 46 17.10 4.39 -7.67
C VAL A 46 15.65 3.90 -7.74
N ILE A 47 15.15 3.74 -8.96
CA ILE A 47 13.82 3.19 -9.24
C ILE A 47 14.01 1.78 -9.80
N ALA A 48 13.27 0.82 -9.28
CA ALA A 48 13.28 -0.57 -9.75
C ALA A 48 11.86 -1.12 -9.81
N THR A 49 11.62 -2.06 -10.73
CA THR A 49 10.36 -2.78 -10.88
C THR A 49 10.56 -4.24 -10.55
N PHE A 50 9.77 -4.75 -9.61
CA PHE A 50 9.77 -6.14 -9.18
C PHE A 50 8.55 -6.86 -9.74
N ILE A 51 8.74 -8.11 -10.16
CA ILE A 51 7.67 -8.92 -10.76
C ILE A 51 7.32 -10.05 -9.79
N LEU A 52 6.07 -10.09 -9.35
CA LEU A 52 5.51 -11.21 -8.61
C LEU A 52 4.70 -12.09 -9.58
N GLY A 53 5.27 -13.25 -9.91
CA GLY A 53 4.65 -14.18 -10.86
C GLY A 53 3.33 -14.76 -10.37
N GLN A 54 2.40 -15.04 -11.29
CA GLN A 54 1.07 -15.53 -10.96
C GLN A 54 1.09 -16.81 -10.11
N SER A 55 1.98 -17.76 -10.39
CA SER A 55 2.13 -19.00 -9.60
C SER A 55 2.43 -18.72 -8.14
N HIS A 56 3.38 -17.81 -7.88
CA HIS A 56 3.77 -17.40 -6.53
C HIS A 56 2.62 -16.66 -5.82
N VAL A 57 1.92 -15.74 -6.52
CA VAL A 57 0.72 -15.09 -5.99
C VAL A 57 -0.33 -16.12 -5.55
N GLN A 58 -0.57 -17.15 -6.38
CA GLN A 58 -1.55 -18.19 -6.04
C GLN A 58 -1.11 -19.05 -4.85
N GLN A 59 0.19 -19.34 -4.71
CA GLN A 59 0.73 -20.00 -3.52
C GLN A 59 0.51 -19.16 -2.27
N LEU A 60 0.84 -17.86 -2.31
CA LEU A 60 0.62 -16.93 -1.21
C LEU A 60 -0.85 -16.86 -0.80
N LYS A 61 -1.77 -16.78 -1.77
CA LYS A 61 -3.23 -16.81 -1.49
C LYS A 61 -3.64 -18.10 -0.79
N LYS A 62 -3.21 -19.25 -1.30
CA LYS A 62 -3.52 -20.56 -0.69
C LYS A 62 -2.98 -20.65 0.73
N TRP A 63 -1.79 -20.13 0.97
CA TRP A 63 -1.19 -20.12 2.29
C TRP A 63 -1.99 -19.26 3.28
N VAL A 64 -2.34 -18.03 2.91
CA VAL A 64 -3.21 -17.16 3.73
C VAL A 64 -4.53 -17.86 4.04
N LEU A 65 -5.18 -18.46 3.04
CA LEU A 65 -6.45 -19.16 3.23
C LEU A 65 -6.33 -20.41 4.11
N SER A 66 -5.20 -21.11 4.09
CA SER A 66 -4.96 -22.27 4.96
C SER A 66 -4.81 -21.88 6.44
N GLN A 67 -4.23 -20.72 6.73
CA GLN A 67 -3.99 -20.23 8.09
C GLN A 67 -5.19 -19.41 8.62
N CYS A 68 -5.92 -18.77 7.72
CA CYS A 68 -7.06 -17.91 8.03
C CYS A 68 -8.24 -18.20 7.08
N PRO A 69 -8.90 -19.37 7.23
CA PRO A 69 -10.01 -19.78 6.35
C PRO A 69 -11.24 -18.87 6.45
N THR A 70 -11.34 -18.08 7.51
CA THR A 70 -12.42 -17.10 7.73
C THR A 70 -12.16 -15.76 7.05
N SER A 71 -10.95 -15.52 6.52
CA SER A 71 -10.63 -14.26 5.82
C SER A 71 -11.35 -14.22 4.48
N SER A 72 -12.30 -13.30 4.34
CA SER A 72 -13.18 -13.23 3.17
C SER A 72 -12.66 -12.31 2.06
N HIS A 73 -11.51 -11.67 2.26
CA HIS A 73 -10.94 -10.73 1.29
C HIS A 73 -9.44 -10.96 1.02
N VAL A 74 -9.13 -12.13 0.44
CA VAL A 74 -7.78 -12.50 -0.05
C VAL A 74 -7.72 -12.31 -1.57
N SER A 75 -7.33 -11.12 -2.00
CA SER A 75 -7.13 -10.72 -3.40
C SER A 75 -5.65 -10.77 -3.82
N THR A 76 -5.35 -10.62 -5.12
CA THR A 76 -3.96 -10.45 -5.61
C THR A 76 -3.32 -9.23 -4.92
N PHE A 77 -4.02 -8.11 -4.94
CA PHE A 77 -3.56 -6.86 -4.33
C PHE A 77 -3.20 -7.03 -2.84
N THR A 78 -4.06 -7.67 -2.05
CA THR A 78 -3.83 -7.85 -0.60
C THR A 78 -2.58 -8.69 -0.32
N VAL A 79 -2.39 -9.80 -1.05
CA VAL A 79 -1.22 -10.67 -0.81
C VAL A 79 0.06 -10.01 -1.31
N THR A 80 0.01 -9.27 -2.42
CA THR A 80 1.20 -8.58 -2.92
C THR A 80 1.60 -7.42 -2.01
N CYS A 81 0.64 -6.60 -1.56
CA CYS A 81 0.91 -5.53 -0.62
C CYS A 81 1.46 -6.07 0.71
N ALA A 82 0.90 -7.16 1.22
CA ALA A 82 1.43 -7.82 2.42
C ALA A 82 2.86 -8.33 2.21
N TYR A 83 3.15 -8.94 1.07
CA TYR A 83 4.47 -9.46 0.72
C TYR A 83 5.53 -8.36 0.61
N VAL A 84 5.22 -7.30 -0.14
CA VAL A 84 6.11 -6.13 -0.28
C VAL A 84 6.34 -5.49 1.08
N TRP A 85 5.30 -5.37 1.89
CA TRP A 85 5.41 -4.79 3.23
C TRP A 85 6.32 -5.60 4.13
N THR A 86 6.16 -6.92 4.19
CA THR A 86 7.05 -7.76 5.00
C THR A 86 8.48 -7.71 4.50
N CYS A 87 8.71 -7.65 3.19
CA CYS A 87 10.04 -7.45 2.61
C CYS A 87 10.66 -6.11 3.05
N MET A 88 9.88 -5.03 3.05
CA MET A 88 10.35 -3.71 3.53
C MET A 88 10.69 -3.73 5.03
N ILE A 89 9.90 -4.41 5.85
CA ILE A 89 10.17 -4.54 7.29
C ILE A 89 11.45 -5.36 7.53
N ALA A 90 11.63 -6.44 6.78
CA ALA A 90 12.85 -7.24 6.84
C ALA A 90 14.08 -6.43 6.39
N GLU A 91 13.97 -5.63 5.32
CA GLU A 91 15.05 -4.71 4.88
C GLU A 91 15.48 -3.75 5.99
N LEU A 92 14.51 -3.17 6.68
CA LEU A 92 14.74 -2.26 7.81
C LEU A 92 15.42 -2.96 9.00
N SER A 93 15.28 -4.27 9.13
CA SER A 93 15.83 -5.08 10.24
C SER A 93 17.25 -5.59 9.97
N CYS A 94 17.66 -5.68 8.70
CA CYS A 94 18.98 -6.22 8.28
C CYS A 94 20.10 -5.17 8.16
N SER A 95 19.83 -3.87 8.33
CA SER A 95 20.85 -2.83 8.17
C SER A 95 21.50 -2.44 9.52
N PRO A 96 22.77 -2.83 9.80
CA PRO A 96 23.46 -2.49 11.05
C PRO A 96 23.74 -0.98 11.22
N HIS A 97 23.56 -0.17 10.17
CA HIS A 97 23.70 1.29 10.21
C HIS A 97 22.38 2.06 10.40
N CYS A 98 21.23 1.38 10.54
CA CYS A 98 19.90 2.02 10.58
C CYS A 98 19.07 1.69 11.83
N LEU A 99 19.70 1.32 12.96
CA LEU A 99 19.00 1.32 14.24
C LEU A 99 18.70 2.76 14.68
N GLN A 100 17.50 3.25 14.35
CA GLN A 100 16.71 4.02 15.30
C GLN A 100 15.78 3.02 15.99
N PRO A 101 16.14 2.50 17.18
CA PRO A 101 15.46 1.37 17.84
C PRO A 101 14.01 1.64 18.25
N THR A 102 13.47 2.81 17.95
CA THR A 102 12.19 3.31 18.49
C THR A 102 11.04 3.18 17.50
N LEU A 103 11.28 3.28 16.18
CA LEU A 103 10.18 3.27 15.20
C LEU A 103 9.73 1.86 14.85
N VAL A 104 10.66 0.94 14.55
CA VAL A 104 10.31 -0.43 14.15
C VAL A 104 9.67 -1.20 15.30
N THR A 105 10.17 -1.06 16.52
CA THR A 105 9.61 -1.69 17.73
C THR A 105 8.27 -1.07 18.11
N ALA A 106 8.12 0.26 18.12
CA ALA A 106 6.84 0.90 18.40
C ALA A 106 5.77 0.55 17.35
N TRP A 107 6.16 0.34 16.09
CA TRP A 107 5.23 -0.10 15.04
C TRP A 107 4.87 -1.58 15.14
N TYR A 108 5.84 -2.45 15.44
CA TYR A 108 5.59 -3.88 15.72
C TYR A 108 4.66 -4.03 16.94
N HIS A 109 4.87 -3.23 17.98
CA HIS A 109 3.99 -3.15 19.15
C HIS A 109 2.63 -2.52 18.82
N ALA A 110 2.56 -1.47 17.98
CA ALA A 110 1.29 -0.86 17.56
C ALA A 110 0.44 -1.81 16.69
N LEU A 111 1.07 -2.59 15.81
CA LEU A 111 0.43 -3.61 14.99
C LEU A 111 -0.14 -4.75 15.87
N GLN A 112 0.60 -5.16 16.91
CA GLN A 112 0.12 -6.11 17.92
C GLN A 112 -0.93 -5.54 18.89
N LEU A 113 -0.95 -4.22 19.13
CA LEU A 113 -1.93 -3.57 20.01
C LEU A 113 -3.26 -3.29 19.30
N GLN A 114 -3.24 -3.02 17.99
CA GLN A 114 -4.47 -2.85 17.21
C GLN A 114 -5.13 -4.18 16.81
N ASN A 115 -4.34 -5.23 16.58
CA ASN A 115 -4.84 -6.56 16.28
C ASN A 115 -4.26 -7.53 17.30
N LYS A 116 -5.11 -8.17 18.09
CA LYS A 116 -4.74 -9.25 19.02
C LYS A 116 -4.05 -10.38 18.23
N GLY A 117 -2.75 -10.25 18.00
CA GLY A 117 -1.91 -11.27 17.39
C GLY A 117 -1.72 -12.38 18.41
N THR A 118 -1.96 -13.62 17.99
CA THR A 118 -1.58 -14.78 18.78
C THR A 118 -0.08 -15.01 18.63
N ASP A 119 0.57 -15.28 19.76
CA ASP A 119 2.00 -15.56 19.86
C ASP A 119 2.33 -16.78 18.98
N GLY A 120 2.97 -16.55 17.82
CA GLY A 120 3.28 -17.60 16.82
C GLY A 120 2.91 -17.30 15.36
N ASP A 121 2.16 -16.21 15.08
CA ASP A 121 1.68 -15.93 13.72
C ASP A 121 2.77 -15.31 12.80
N ASN A 122 2.89 -15.85 11.58
CA ASN A 122 3.78 -15.31 10.56
C ASN A 122 3.38 -13.86 10.18
N GLY A 123 4.34 -12.93 10.22
CA GLY A 123 4.09 -11.50 9.95
C GLY A 123 3.44 -11.22 8.59
N PHE A 124 3.68 -12.06 7.57
CA PHE A 124 3.00 -11.97 6.28
C PHE A 124 1.49 -12.27 6.38
N ILE A 125 1.12 -13.30 7.15
CA ILE A 125 -0.28 -13.70 7.34
C ILE A 125 -1.05 -12.60 8.08
N VAL A 126 -0.43 -12.02 9.11
CA VAL A 126 -0.99 -10.88 9.85
C VAL A 126 -1.20 -9.70 8.91
N ALA A 127 -0.20 -9.32 8.12
CA ALA A 127 -0.30 -8.22 7.16
C ALA A 127 -1.42 -8.45 6.12
N ALA A 128 -1.47 -9.64 5.51
CA ALA A 128 -2.48 -9.98 4.50
C ALA A 128 -3.90 -9.93 5.07
N LYS A 129 -4.10 -10.46 6.28
CA LYS A 129 -5.38 -10.42 6.99
C LYS A 129 -5.79 -8.98 7.29
N THR A 130 -4.90 -8.20 7.90
CA THR A 130 -5.20 -6.80 8.28
C THR A 130 -5.55 -5.94 7.07
N ILE A 131 -4.81 -6.05 5.96
CA ILE A 131 -5.13 -5.31 4.73
C ILE A 131 -6.48 -5.75 4.18
N GLY A 132 -6.73 -7.06 4.10
CA GLY A 132 -8.00 -7.60 3.60
C GLY A 132 -9.21 -7.14 4.41
N GLU A 133 -9.12 -7.20 5.73
CA GLU A 133 -10.17 -6.74 6.65
C GLU A 133 -10.41 -5.23 6.53
N ALA A 134 -9.34 -4.42 6.47
CA ALA A 134 -9.46 -2.97 6.32
C ALA A 134 -10.16 -2.57 5.01
N ILE A 135 -9.82 -3.25 3.89
CA ILE A 135 -10.49 -3.03 2.60
C ILE A 135 -11.95 -3.43 2.70
N GLN A 136 -12.23 -4.63 3.21
CA GLN A 136 -13.58 -5.16 3.29
C GLN A 136 -14.49 -4.31 4.19
N GLU A 137 -13.97 -3.82 5.33
CA GLU A 137 -14.70 -2.94 6.23
C GLU A 137 -15.08 -1.63 5.51
N ARG A 138 -14.15 -1.01 4.79
CA ARG A 138 -14.43 0.22 4.02
C ARG A 138 -15.45 -0.02 2.90
N LEU A 139 -15.39 -1.15 2.21
CA LEU A 139 -16.34 -1.48 1.15
C LEU A 139 -17.76 -1.78 1.67
N ARG A 140 -17.88 -2.29 2.90
CA ARG A 140 -19.18 -2.64 3.52
C ARG A 140 -19.88 -1.46 4.19
N LYS A 141 -19.19 -0.33 4.42
CA LYS A 141 -19.79 0.85 5.06
C LYS A 141 -20.85 1.47 4.13
N LYS A 142 -22.09 1.55 4.62
CA LYS A 142 -23.22 2.19 3.91
C LYS A 142 -22.95 3.65 3.56
N GLU A 143 -22.08 4.30 4.32
CA GLU A 143 -21.66 5.70 4.12
C GLU A 143 -20.64 5.86 2.98
N GLY A 144 -20.22 4.76 2.35
CA GLY A 144 -19.34 4.75 1.19
C GLY A 144 -17.85 4.83 1.54
N VAL A 145 -17.01 4.72 0.50
CA VAL A 145 -15.55 4.68 0.63
C VAL A 145 -14.96 6.05 1.03
N LEU A 146 -15.66 7.15 0.72
CA LEU A 146 -15.24 8.52 1.00
C LEU A 146 -15.73 9.07 2.35
N LYS A 147 -16.27 8.20 3.22
CA LYS A 147 -16.61 8.60 4.59
C LYS A 147 -15.33 9.12 5.28
N ASP A 148 -15.44 10.29 5.92
CA ASP A 148 -14.35 10.97 6.64
C ASP A 148 -13.18 11.46 5.74
N ALA A 149 -13.38 11.56 4.41
CA ALA A 149 -12.34 11.97 3.48
C ALA A 149 -11.78 13.39 3.75
N GLU A 150 -12.54 14.24 4.43
CA GLU A 150 -12.09 15.57 4.87
C GLU A 150 -10.90 15.50 5.84
N LYS A 151 -10.71 14.39 6.57
CA LYS A 151 -9.60 14.19 7.51
C LYS A 151 -8.31 13.77 6.82
N TRP A 152 -8.39 13.19 5.61
CA TRP A 152 -7.22 12.66 4.90
C TRP A 152 -6.18 13.73 4.62
N ILE A 153 -6.62 14.97 4.41
CA ILE A 153 -5.75 16.14 4.20
C ILE A 153 -4.74 16.27 5.35
N SER A 154 -5.21 16.24 6.60
CA SER A 154 -4.33 16.31 7.78
C SER A 154 -3.42 15.09 7.93
N GLU A 155 -3.88 13.92 7.49
CA GLU A 155 -3.05 12.70 7.50
C GLU A 155 -1.92 12.77 6.47
N PHE A 156 -2.17 13.32 5.27
CA PHE A 156 -1.17 13.42 4.21
C PHE A 156 -0.06 14.43 4.52
N GLU A 157 -0.39 15.58 5.12
CA GLU A 157 0.60 16.61 5.48
C GLU A 157 1.65 16.11 6.49
N THR A 158 1.30 15.12 7.32
CA THR A 158 2.22 14.56 8.33
C THR A 158 3.15 13.47 7.79
N ARG A 159 2.96 12.99 6.56
CA ARG A 159 3.76 11.92 5.97
C ARG A 159 4.90 12.48 5.12
N LYS A 160 6.14 12.13 5.46
CA LYS A 160 7.28 12.34 4.56
C LYS A 160 7.24 11.32 3.43
N GLU A 161 7.28 11.79 2.19
CA GLU A 161 7.34 10.96 0.98
C GLU A 161 8.73 10.29 0.83
N ASP A 162 9.01 9.32 1.69
CA ASP A 162 10.31 8.65 1.66
C ASP A 162 10.32 7.45 0.69
N ARG A 163 9.17 6.85 0.36
CA ARG A 163 9.04 5.67 -0.51
C ARG A 163 7.76 5.75 -1.35
N ILE A 164 7.89 5.54 -2.66
CA ILE A 164 6.75 5.43 -3.60
C ILE A 164 6.64 3.97 -4.01
N VAL A 165 5.44 3.42 -3.90
CA VAL A 165 5.09 2.09 -4.39
C VAL A 165 3.98 2.24 -5.41
N GLU A 166 4.26 1.88 -6.65
CA GLU A 166 3.25 1.76 -7.69
C GLU A 166 3.03 0.28 -7.99
N SER A 167 1.79 -0.11 -8.23
CA SER A 167 1.47 -1.51 -8.50
C SER A 167 0.50 -1.63 -9.66
N GLN A 168 0.85 -2.48 -10.63
CA GLN A 168 0.04 -2.73 -11.81
C GLN A 168 -0.23 -4.22 -11.97
N ASP A 169 -1.49 -4.57 -12.21
CA ASP A 169 -1.94 -5.95 -12.43
C ASP A 169 -1.99 -6.23 -13.94
N HIS A 170 -1.18 -7.19 -14.40
CA HIS A 170 -1.24 -7.72 -15.76
C HIS A 170 -1.75 -9.17 -15.72
N GLN A 171 -2.32 -9.64 -16.84
CA GLN A 171 -2.94 -10.98 -16.92
C GLN A 171 -2.03 -12.14 -16.47
N GLU A 172 -0.70 -11.95 -16.46
CA GLU A 172 0.29 -13.00 -16.16
C GLU A 172 1.24 -12.69 -14.99
N SER A 173 1.31 -11.45 -14.51
CA SER A 173 2.21 -11.05 -13.42
C SER A 173 1.78 -9.73 -12.76
N PHE A 174 2.25 -9.52 -11.53
CA PHE A 174 2.00 -8.29 -10.79
C PHE A 174 3.29 -7.48 -10.65
N GLU A 175 3.29 -6.26 -11.15
CA GLU A 175 4.46 -5.37 -11.14
C GLU A 175 4.41 -4.45 -9.93
N ILE A 176 5.57 -4.25 -9.29
CA ILE A 176 5.75 -3.40 -8.11
C ILE A 176 6.91 -2.44 -8.39
N GLY A 177 6.62 -1.18 -8.65
CA GLY A 177 7.61 -0.11 -8.78
C GLY A 177 8.01 0.44 -7.41
N LEU A 178 9.30 0.50 -7.10
CA LEU A 178 9.84 1.07 -5.87
C LEU A 178 10.89 2.14 -6.15
N SER A 179 10.93 3.18 -5.31
CA SER A 179 11.99 4.19 -5.31
C SER A 179 12.67 4.26 -3.94
N LEU A 180 13.94 3.84 -3.87
CA LEU A 180 14.73 3.72 -2.64
C LEU A 180 16.19 4.13 -2.86
N PRO A 181 16.95 4.54 -1.81
CA PRO A 181 18.41 4.65 -1.90
C PRO A 181 19.04 3.33 -2.34
N LYS A 182 20.12 3.37 -3.15
CA LYS A 182 20.73 2.16 -3.76
C LYS A 182 21.00 1.03 -2.75
N ILE A 183 21.62 1.35 -1.61
CA ILE A 183 21.91 0.38 -0.54
C ILE A 183 20.62 -0.32 -0.04
N LYS A 184 19.52 0.42 0.11
CA LYS A 184 18.23 -0.14 0.55
C LYS A 184 17.56 -0.93 -0.56
N MET A 185 17.73 -0.51 -1.81
CA MET A 185 17.20 -1.25 -2.96
C MET A 185 17.87 -2.62 -3.07
N ASP A 186 19.20 -2.70 -2.95
CA ASP A 186 19.93 -3.97 -3.03
C ASP A 186 19.51 -4.94 -1.92
N ALA A 187 19.38 -4.45 -0.69
CA ALA A 187 18.88 -5.25 0.43
C ALA A 187 17.42 -5.71 0.23
N PHE A 188 16.57 -4.85 -0.31
CA PHE A 188 15.18 -5.20 -0.62
C PHE A 188 15.11 -6.27 -1.71
N GLU A 189 15.92 -6.15 -2.77
CA GLU A 189 15.97 -7.10 -3.88
C GLU A 189 16.33 -8.52 -3.41
N ASP A 190 17.36 -8.63 -2.56
CA ASP A 190 17.77 -9.91 -1.97
C ASP A 190 16.64 -10.53 -1.13
N ILE A 191 15.94 -9.72 -0.34
CA ILE A 191 14.81 -10.19 0.49
C ILE A 191 13.61 -10.53 -0.39
N PHE A 192 13.30 -9.76 -1.42
CA PHE A 192 12.18 -10.02 -2.31
C PHE A 192 12.37 -11.31 -3.11
N ALA A 193 13.60 -11.61 -3.51
CA ALA A 193 13.90 -12.85 -4.24
C ALA A 193 13.86 -14.10 -3.33
N ASN A 194 14.22 -13.96 -2.05
CA ASN A 194 14.46 -15.10 -1.14
C ASN A 194 13.47 -15.20 0.04
N GLY A 195 12.65 -14.17 0.27
CA GLY A 195 12.07 -13.86 1.57
C GLY A 195 11.01 -14.83 2.07
N PHE A 196 10.34 -15.57 1.17
CA PHE A 196 9.37 -16.58 1.56
C PHE A 196 9.35 -17.70 0.52
N GLN A 197 10.08 -18.79 0.77
CA GLN A 197 9.84 -20.06 0.09
C GLN A 197 8.61 -20.68 0.77
N VAL A 198 7.43 -20.43 0.20
CA VAL A 198 6.14 -20.99 0.65
C VAL A 198 5.80 -22.25 -0.11
#